data_AF-A0AAW2QZ06-F1
#
_entry.id   AF-A0AAW2QZ06-F1
#
_cell.length_a   1.000
_cell.length_b   1.000
_cell.length_c   1.000
_cell.angle_alpha   90.00
_cell.angle_beta   90.00
_cell.angle_gamma   90.00
#
_symmetry.space_group_name_H-M   'P 1'
#
loop_
_entity.id
_entity.type
_entity.pdbx_description
1 polymer ?
#
loop_
_entity_poly.entity_id
_entity_poly.type
_entity_poly.pdbx_seq_one_letter_code
_entity_poly.pdbx_strand_id
1 'polypeptide(L)'
;MNEDGSINHNNYKIVYVAPMKALVAEVVGNLSNRLEQYGVKVKELSGDQTLTRQQIEETQIIVTTPEKWDIITRKSGDRTYTQLVKLLIVDEIHLLHDNRGPVLENVAIFLRVKLDKGLFHFDNSYRPVPLAQQYIGITVKKPLQRFQLMNDVCYEKEDSASREILQSHTELVKSSDLKDLLPYGFAIHHAGMVRADRQIVEELFADGHVQVLVSTATLAWGVNLPAHTVIIKGTQIYNPEKGAWTELSPLDVMQMLGRWKASV
;
A
#
# COMPACT_ATOMS: atom_id res chain seq x y z
N MET A 1 6.60 -20.82 25.08
CA MET A 1 7.02 -20.02 26.23
C MET A 1 7.88 -20.91 27.10
N ASN A 2 8.94 -20.35 27.66
CA ASN A 2 9.73 -21.00 28.69
C ASN A 2 8.95 -20.93 30.02
N GLU A 3 9.38 -21.69 31.03
CA GLU A 3 8.70 -21.76 32.34
C GLU A 3 8.69 -20.42 33.09
N ASP A 4 9.58 -19.49 32.73
CA ASP A 4 9.66 -18.13 33.25
C ASP A 4 8.74 -17.12 32.51
N GLY A 5 7.95 -17.56 31.54
CA GLY A 5 7.10 -16.72 30.71
C GLY A 5 7.83 -16.04 29.55
N SER A 6 9.15 -16.22 29.40
CA SER A 6 9.91 -15.69 28.27
C SER A 6 9.59 -16.42 26.95
N ILE A 7 9.67 -15.69 25.84
CA ILE A 7 9.41 -16.25 24.51
C ILE A 7 10.70 -16.86 23.97
N ASN A 8 10.65 -18.15 23.60
CA ASN A 8 11.78 -18.81 22.96
C ASN A 8 11.83 -18.43 21.47
N HIS A 9 12.73 -17.52 21.12
CA HIS A 9 12.88 -16.98 19.77
C HIS A 9 13.71 -17.83 18.80
N ASN A 10 14.27 -18.97 19.25
CA ASN A 10 15.19 -19.78 18.45
C ASN A 10 14.50 -20.90 17.67
N ASN A 11 13.27 -21.27 18.04
CA ASN A 11 12.60 -22.47 17.53
C ASN A 11 11.50 -22.21 16.51
N TYR A 12 11.38 -20.99 16.01
CA TYR A 12 10.38 -20.66 14.99
C TYR A 12 10.86 -19.56 14.04
N LYS A 13 10.30 -19.60 12.83
CA LYS A 13 10.33 -18.51 11.86
C LYS A 13 8.91 -18.23 11.36
N ILE A 14 8.62 -16.98 11.08
CA ILE A 14 7.43 -16.52 10.39
C ILE A 14 7.89 -15.88 9.08
N VAL A 15 7.21 -16.18 7.98
CA VAL A 15 7.49 -15.57 6.69
C VAL A 15 6.27 -14.78 6.27
N TYR A 16 6.47 -13.51 5.90
CA TYR A 16 5.46 -12.63 5.35
C TYR A 16 5.82 -12.31 3.90
N VAL A 17 5.00 -12.73 2.96
CA VAL A 17 5.18 -12.49 1.54
C VAL A 17 4.29 -11.32 1.15
N ALA A 18 4.89 -10.18 0.78
CA ALA A 18 4.19 -9.03 0.27
C ALA A 18 4.39 -8.91 -1.25
N PRO A 19 3.40 -8.44 -2.01
CA PRO A 19 3.42 -8.39 -3.48
C PRO A 19 4.51 -7.46 -4.06
N MET A 20 4.89 -6.42 -3.33
CA MET A 20 5.80 -5.38 -3.83
C MET A 20 6.78 -4.92 -2.76
N LYS A 21 7.97 -4.49 -3.18
CA LYS A 21 9.06 -4.05 -2.30
C LYS A 21 8.69 -2.85 -1.40
N ALA A 22 7.89 -1.90 -1.89
CA ALA A 22 7.44 -0.77 -1.08
C ALA A 22 6.65 -1.24 0.14
N LEU A 23 5.73 -2.19 -0.06
CA LEU A 23 4.94 -2.78 1.01
C LEU A 23 5.78 -3.64 1.97
N VAL A 24 6.81 -4.33 1.46
CA VAL A 24 7.77 -5.04 2.32
C VAL A 24 8.39 -4.08 3.35
N ALA A 25 8.91 -2.93 2.92
CA ALA A 25 9.53 -1.96 3.82
C ALA A 25 8.53 -1.41 4.85
N GLU A 26 7.30 -1.11 4.42
CA GLU A 26 6.21 -0.66 5.29
C GLU A 26 5.88 -1.71 6.37
N VAL A 27 5.68 -2.97 5.96
CA VAL A 27 5.36 -4.08 6.87
C VAL A 27 6.49 -4.35 7.85
N VAL A 28 7.76 -4.25 7.41
CA VAL A 28 8.92 -4.38 8.30
C VAL A 28 8.88 -3.32 9.39
N GLY A 29 8.67 -2.04 9.03
CA GLY A 29 8.56 -0.96 10.00
C GLY A 29 7.41 -1.17 10.99
N ASN A 30 6.22 -1.48 10.47
CA ASN A 30 5.01 -1.68 11.27
C ASN A 30 5.14 -2.87 12.24
N LEU A 31 5.61 -4.03 11.76
CA LEU A 31 5.78 -5.22 12.60
C LEU A 31 6.93 -5.06 13.59
N SER A 32 8.03 -4.41 13.20
CA SER A 32 9.15 -4.14 14.13
C SER A 32 8.67 -3.32 15.32
N ASN A 33 7.96 -2.21 15.07
CA ASN A 33 7.48 -1.33 16.13
C ASN A 33 6.46 -2.03 17.04
N ARG A 34 5.53 -2.81 16.46
CA ARG A 34 4.47 -3.48 17.23
C ARG A 34 5.00 -4.64 18.07
N LEU A 35 6.05 -5.31 17.60
CA LEU A 35 6.57 -6.53 18.20
C LEU A 35 7.87 -6.33 19.00
N GLU A 36 8.36 -5.09 19.08
CA GLU A 36 9.57 -4.72 19.82
C GLU A 36 9.50 -5.15 21.30
N GLN A 37 8.37 -4.91 21.96
CA GLN A 37 8.14 -5.29 23.36
C GLN A 37 8.24 -6.81 23.61
N TYR A 38 8.09 -7.61 22.57
CA TYR A 38 8.19 -9.08 22.65
C TYR A 38 9.58 -9.58 22.25
N GLY A 39 10.56 -8.71 21.98
CA GLY A 39 11.91 -9.10 21.58
C GLY A 39 12.00 -9.73 20.18
N VAL A 40 10.95 -9.60 19.36
CA VAL A 40 10.87 -10.22 18.03
C VAL A 40 11.63 -9.36 17.02
N LYS A 41 12.63 -9.94 16.36
CA LYS A 41 13.35 -9.27 15.27
C LYS A 41 12.66 -9.52 13.93
N VAL A 42 12.42 -8.44 13.18
CA VAL A 42 11.83 -8.46 11.84
C VAL A 42 12.86 -7.93 10.83
N LYS A 43 13.06 -8.62 9.70
CA LYS A 43 13.95 -8.17 8.62
C LYS A 43 13.35 -8.34 7.24
N GLU A 44 13.75 -7.43 6.37
CA GLU A 44 13.52 -7.51 4.94
C GLU A 44 14.45 -8.53 4.28
N LEU A 45 13.89 -9.31 3.35
CA LEU A 45 14.62 -10.14 2.42
C LEU A 45 13.99 -9.97 1.03
N SER A 46 14.24 -8.83 0.39
CA SER A 46 13.61 -8.48 -0.89
C SER A 46 14.61 -7.84 -1.87
N GLY A 47 14.36 -7.98 -3.17
CA GLY A 47 15.24 -7.43 -4.22
C GLY A 47 16.70 -7.80 -4.00
N ASP A 48 17.56 -6.77 -3.93
CA ASP A 48 19.01 -6.89 -3.71
C ASP A 48 19.40 -7.15 -2.24
N GLN A 49 18.47 -6.95 -1.30
CA GLN A 49 18.77 -7.26 0.09
C GLN A 49 18.91 -8.77 0.28
N THR A 50 19.98 -9.14 0.96
CA THR A 50 20.29 -10.51 1.38
C THR A 50 20.66 -10.46 2.85
N LEU A 51 20.25 -11.50 3.57
CA LEU A 51 20.61 -11.65 4.98
C LEU A 51 21.70 -12.71 5.09
N THR A 52 22.67 -12.47 5.97
CA THR A 52 23.66 -13.49 6.33
C THR A 52 23.00 -14.60 7.14
N ARG A 53 23.63 -15.77 7.24
CA ARG A 53 23.12 -16.88 8.07
C ARG A 53 22.85 -16.46 9.51
N GLN A 54 23.78 -15.71 10.11
CA GLN A 54 23.62 -15.18 11.46
C GLN A 54 22.41 -14.24 11.58
N GLN A 55 22.22 -13.34 10.61
CA GLN A 55 21.06 -12.44 10.62
C GLN A 55 19.74 -13.21 10.47
N ILE A 56 19.71 -14.26 9.64
CA ILE A 56 18.54 -15.13 9.49
C ILE A 56 18.25 -15.88 10.80
N GLU A 57 19.28 -16.42 11.47
CA GLU A 57 19.15 -17.10 12.75
C GLU A 57 18.58 -16.19 13.84
N GLU A 58 19.07 -14.95 13.93
CA GLU A 58 18.58 -13.97 14.90
C GLU A 58 17.18 -13.42 14.58
N THR A 59 16.72 -13.47 13.32
CA THR A 59 15.45 -12.88 12.87
C THR A 59 14.28 -13.85 12.99
N GLN A 60 13.21 -13.48 13.69
CA GLN A 60 12.02 -14.34 13.82
C GLN A 60 11.03 -14.15 12.67
N ILE A 61 10.89 -12.93 12.14
CA ILE A 61 9.97 -12.64 11.03
C ILE A 61 10.75 -12.13 9.81
N ILE A 62 10.60 -12.83 8.69
CA ILE A 62 11.20 -12.46 7.42
C ILE A 62 10.11 -11.95 6.50
N VAL A 63 10.23 -10.68 6.07
CA VAL A 63 9.31 -10.07 5.09
C VAL A 63 9.98 -10.09 3.72
N THR A 64 9.34 -10.67 2.72
CA THR A 64 9.94 -10.96 1.41
C THR A 64 8.94 -10.77 0.26
N THR A 65 9.41 -10.86 -0.99
CA THR A 65 8.55 -10.91 -2.19
C THR A 65 8.37 -12.35 -2.67
N PRO A 66 7.33 -12.64 -3.47
CA PRO A 66 7.04 -13.99 -3.93
C PRO A 66 8.19 -14.61 -4.72
N GLU A 67 8.83 -13.82 -5.59
CA GLU A 67 9.94 -14.26 -6.44
C GLU A 67 11.16 -14.63 -5.59
N LYS A 68 11.47 -13.82 -4.58
CA LYS A 68 12.59 -14.07 -3.68
C LYS A 68 12.35 -15.30 -2.83
N TRP A 69 11.12 -15.50 -2.35
CA TRP A 69 10.72 -16.69 -1.60
C TRP A 69 10.81 -17.97 -2.45
N ASP A 70 10.37 -17.94 -3.71
CA ASP A 70 10.51 -19.07 -4.64
C ASP A 70 11.99 -19.44 -4.86
N ILE A 71 12.88 -18.45 -5.05
CA ILE A 71 14.32 -18.70 -5.18
C ILE A 71 14.90 -19.37 -3.93
N ILE A 72 14.51 -18.90 -2.75
CA ILE A 72 15.00 -19.42 -1.46
C ILE A 72 14.56 -20.86 -1.24
N THR A 73 13.27 -21.16 -1.47
CA THR A 73 12.70 -22.48 -1.24
C THR A 73 13.24 -23.54 -2.21
N ARG A 74 13.67 -23.13 -3.41
CA ARG A 74 14.30 -24.02 -4.40
C ARG A 74 15.79 -24.28 -4.14
N LYS A 75 16.50 -23.36 -3.50
CA LYS A 75 17.94 -23.55 -3.18
C LYS A 75 18.10 -24.59 -2.07
N SER A 76 18.56 -25.79 -2.44
CA SER A 76 18.75 -26.95 -1.56
C SER A 76 19.60 -26.70 -0.30
N GLY A 77 20.47 -25.69 -0.31
CA GLY A 77 21.40 -25.37 0.80
C GLY A 77 20.79 -24.57 1.96
N ASP A 78 19.63 -23.95 1.77
CA ASP A 78 18.97 -23.07 2.75
C ASP A 78 17.79 -23.75 3.47
N ARG A 79 17.76 -25.10 3.42
CA ARG A 79 16.69 -25.91 4.01
C ARG A 79 16.61 -25.87 5.54
N THR A 80 17.65 -25.40 6.22
CA THR A 80 17.72 -25.41 7.69
C THR A 80 16.71 -24.46 8.34
N TYR A 81 16.55 -23.23 7.83
CA TYR A 81 15.58 -22.28 8.41
C TYR A 81 14.18 -22.43 7.81
N THR A 82 14.04 -22.92 6.57
CA THR A 82 12.72 -23.20 5.99
C THR A 82 11.96 -24.28 6.77
N GLN A 83 12.67 -25.21 7.44
CA GLN A 83 12.08 -26.19 8.36
C GLN A 83 11.60 -25.56 9.69
N LEU A 84 12.13 -24.40 10.08
CA LEU A 84 11.72 -23.66 11.26
C LEU A 84 10.48 -22.78 11.00
N VAL A 85 10.07 -22.61 9.74
CA VAL A 85 8.89 -21.82 9.38
C VAL A 85 7.64 -22.49 9.95
N LYS A 86 6.98 -21.81 10.89
CA LYS A 86 5.73 -22.27 11.53
C LYS A 86 4.50 -21.56 10.98
N LEU A 87 4.69 -20.38 10.39
CA LEU A 87 3.63 -19.56 9.82
C LEU A 87 4.14 -18.89 8.55
N LEU A 88 3.34 -18.98 7.50
CA LEU A 88 3.53 -18.25 6.26
C LEU A 88 2.30 -17.38 6.03
N ILE A 89 2.50 -16.08 5.95
CA ILE A 89 1.48 -15.09 5.63
C ILE A 89 1.75 -14.65 4.20
N VAL A 90 0.73 -14.73 3.35
CA VAL A 90 0.81 -14.22 1.98
C VAL A 90 -0.19 -13.10 1.86
N ASP A 91 0.34 -11.89 1.79
CA ASP A 91 -0.43 -10.68 1.62
C ASP A 91 -0.78 -10.48 0.14
N GLU A 92 -1.95 -9.92 -0.10
CA GLU A 92 -2.48 -9.67 -1.43
C GLU A 92 -2.31 -10.86 -2.39
N ILE A 93 -2.68 -12.06 -1.94
CA ILE A 93 -2.50 -13.33 -2.68
C ILE A 93 -3.08 -13.31 -4.10
N HIS A 94 -4.07 -12.45 -4.36
CA HIS A 94 -4.65 -12.24 -5.69
C HIS A 94 -3.65 -11.62 -6.69
N LEU A 95 -2.56 -11.04 -6.20
CA LEU A 95 -1.49 -10.43 -7.00
C LEU A 95 -0.41 -11.36 -7.47
N LEU A 96 -0.38 -12.55 -6.92
CA LEU A 96 0.60 -13.53 -7.34
C LEU A 96 0.39 -13.94 -8.80
N HIS A 97 -0.78 -13.74 -9.42
CA HIS A 97 -1.08 -14.14 -10.79
C HIS A 97 -2.18 -13.27 -11.47
N ASP A 98 -1.81 -12.12 -12.02
CA ASP A 98 -2.72 -11.18 -12.72
C ASP A 98 -3.27 -11.69 -14.08
N ASN A 99 -3.13 -12.99 -14.44
CA ASN A 99 -3.56 -13.49 -15.77
C ASN A 99 -4.07 -14.95 -15.91
N ARG A 100 -4.20 -15.79 -14.87
CA ARG A 100 -4.72 -17.17 -15.07
C ARG A 100 -5.43 -17.79 -13.86
N GLY A 101 -6.76 -17.98 -14.00
CA GLY A 101 -7.50 -19.11 -13.37
C GLY A 101 -7.47 -19.20 -11.84
N PRO A 102 -7.99 -20.27 -11.22
CA PRO A 102 -8.25 -20.33 -9.77
C PRO A 102 -6.94 -20.35 -8.97
N VAL A 103 -6.52 -19.16 -8.50
CA VAL A 103 -5.21 -18.88 -7.88
C VAL A 103 -5.14 -19.38 -6.44
N LEU A 104 -6.21 -19.19 -5.67
CA LEU A 104 -6.22 -19.46 -4.22
C LEU A 104 -6.00 -20.93 -3.88
N GLU A 105 -6.64 -21.86 -4.58
CA GLU A 105 -6.46 -23.30 -4.33
C GLU A 105 -5.07 -23.77 -4.74
N ASN A 106 -4.53 -23.33 -5.87
CA ASN A 106 -3.20 -23.75 -6.32
C ASN A 106 -2.08 -23.18 -5.43
N VAL A 107 -2.22 -21.93 -4.98
CA VAL A 107 -1.30 -21.35 -4.00
C VAL A 107 -1.49 -22.02 -2.65
N ALA A 108 -2.71 -22.25 -2.18
CA ALA A 108 -2.97 -22.97 -0.94
C ALA A 108 -2.40 -24.40 -0.96
N ILE A 109 -2.51 -25.11 -2.09
CA ILE A 109 -1.91 -26.44 -2.30
C ILE A 109 -0.39 -26.36 -2.34
N PHE A 110 0.19 -25.38 -3.04
CA PHE A 110 1.63 -25.10 -3.04
C PHE A 110 2.15 -24.83 -1.61
N LEU A 111 1.38 -24.10 -0.81
CA LEU A 111 1.67 -23.79 0.58
C LEU A 111 1.23 -24.89 1.56
N ARG A 112 0.70 -26.00 1.06
CA ARG A 112 0.21 -27.17 1.83
C ARG A 112 -0.82 -26.81 2.90
N VAL A 113 -1.65 -25.79 2.64
CA VAL A 113 -2.77 -25.40 3.50
C VAL A 113 -3.86 -26.45 3.41
N LYS A 114 -4.38 -26.87 4.56
CA LYS A 114 -5.58 -27.70 4.64
C LYS A 114 -6.80 -26.84 4.32
N LEU A 115 -7.36 -27.01 3.12
CA LEU A 115 -8.43 -26.17 2.57
C LEU A 115 -9.69 -26.13 3.46
N ASP A 116 -9.95 -27.19 4.22
CA ASP A 116 -11.12 -27.35 5.10
C ASP A 116 -11.02 -26.58 6.43
N LYS A 117 -9.82 -26.16 6.84
CA LYS A 117 -9.59 -25.48 8.14
C LYS A 117 -8.79 -24.19 8.07
N GLY A 118 -8.04 -23.98 6.99
CA GLY A 118 -7.09 -22.88 6.85
C GLY A 118 -7.43 -21.87 5.76
N LEU A 119 -8.49 -22.10 4.97
CA LEU A 119 -8.95 -21.16 3.95
C LEU A 119 -10.14 -20.38 4.47
N PHE A 120 -9.99 -19.06 4.58
CA PHE A 120 -11.06 -18.14 4.94
C PHE A 120 -11.31 -17.20 3.77
N HIS A 121 -12.57 -17.09 3.35
CA HIS A 121 -13.00 -16.14 2.33
C HIS A 121 -13.88 -15.08 3.00
N PHE A 122 -13.41 -13.83 2.99
CA PHE A 122 -14.14 -12.69 3.48
C PHE A 122 -14.53 -11.83 2.27
N ASP A 123 -15.83 -11.69 2.03
CA ASP A 123 -16.32 -10.79 0.98
C ASP A 123 -16.29 -9.31 1.46
N ASN A 124 -16.72 -8.39 0.59
CA ASN A 124 -16.70 -6.95 0.88
C ASN A 124 -17.53 -6.55 2.12
N SER A 125 -18.45 -7.39 2.60
CA SER A 125 -19.26 -7.08 3.80
C SER A 125 -18.45 -7.10 5.09
N TYR A 126 -17.26 -7.71 5.09
CA TYR A 126 -16.37 -7.78 6.25
C TYR A 126 -15.44 -6.56 6.38
N ARG A 127 -15.54 -5.57 5.48
CA ARG A 127 -14.75 -4.33 5.62
C ARG A 127 -15.16 -3.60 6.90
N PRO A 128 -14.21 -3.26 7.80
CA PRO A 128 -14.53 -2.53 9.04
C PRO A 128 -15.25 -1.21 8.81
N VAL A 129 -14.97 -0.55 7.69
CA VAL A 129 -15.73 0.59 7.18
C VAL A 129 -16.30 0.21 5.81
N PRO A 130 -17.64 0.10 5.68
CA PRO A 130 -18.27 -0.18 4.39
C PRO A 130 -17.88 0.88 3.36
N LEU A 131 -17.38 0.43 2.21
CA LEU A 131 -17.04 1.33 1.10
C LEU A 131 -18.26 1.45 0.18
N ALA A 132 -18.89 2.61 0.15
CA ALA A 132 -19.87 2.94 -0.89
C ALA A 132 -19.11 3.28 -2.19
N GLN A 133 -19.36 2.49 -3.25
CA GLN A 133 -18.73 2.71 -4.56
C GLN A 133 -19.72 3.38 -5.50
N GLN A 134 -19.34 4.54 -6.04
CA GLN A 134 -20.10 5.21 -7.09
C GLN A 134 -19.23 5.30 -8.35
N TYR A 135 -19.71 4.70 -9.44
CA TYR A 135 -19.05 4.75 -10.74
C TYR A 135 -19.68 5.84 -11.58
N ILE A 136 -18.91 6.91 -11.85
CA ILE A 136 -19.35 8.01 -12.72
C ILE A 136 -18.76 7.78 -14.11
N GLY A 137 -19.55 7.16 -14.99
CA GLY A 137 -19.17 6.96 -16.38
C GLY A 137 -19.32 8.27 -17.18
N ILE A 138 -18.20 8.87 -17.60
CA ILE A 138 -18.26 10.10 -18.39
C ILE A 138 -18.36 9.75 -19.88
N THR A 139 -19.56 9.89 -20.43
CA THR A 139 -19.88 9.56 -21.83
C THR A 139 -19.57 10.71 -22.81
N VAL A 140 -19.11 11.86 -22.30
CA VAL A 140 -18.80 13.05 -23.11
C VAL A 140 -17.63 12.75 -24.04
N LYS A 141 -17.87 12.82 -25.36
CA LYS A 141 -16.85 12.54 -26.38
C LYS A 141 -15.80 13.65 -26.53
N LYS A 142 -16.18 14.91 -26.29
CA LYS A 142 -15.31 16.08 -26.45
C LYS A 142 -14.37 16.24 -25.25
N PRO A 143 -13.03 16.23 -25.43
CA PRO A 143 -12.06 16.23 -24.33
C PRO A 143 -12.20 17.42 -23.36
N LEU A 144 -12.43 18.63 -23.88
CA LEU A 144 -12.51 19.84 -23.06
C LEU A 144 -13.74 19.84 -22.14
N GLN A 145 -14.90 19.43 -22.68
CA GLN A 145 -16.16 19.35 -21.92
C GLN A 145 -16.13 18.21 -20.89
N ARG A 146 -15.44 17.11 -21.23
CA ARG A 146 -15.16 16.04 -20.28
C ARG A 146 -14.33 16.56 -19.10
N PHE A 147 -13.29 17.35 -19.37
CA PHE A 147 -12.43 17.93 -18.35
C PHE A 147 -13.20 18.89 -17.42
N GLN A 148 -14.06 19.75 -17.98
CA GLN A 148 -14.88 20.68 -17.19
C GLN A 148 -15.87 19.95 -16.28
N LEU A 149 -16.62 18.99 -16.82
CA LEU A 149 -17.58 18.20 -16.05
C LEU A 149 -16.91 17.41 -14.91
N MET A 150 -15.68 16.92 -15.12
CA MET A 150 -14.91 16.27 -14.06
C MET A 150 -14.58 17.20 -12.90
N ASN A 151 -14.32 18.48 -13.17
CA ASN A 151 -13.96 19.43 -12.14
C ASN A 151 -15.19 19.89 -11.34
N ASP A 152 -16.34 20.05 -12.00
CA ASP A 152 -17.59 20.51 -11.36
C ASP A 152 -18.17 19.51 -10.36
N VAL A 153 -17.93 18.20 -10.56
CA VAL A 153 -18.40 17.12 -9.67
C VAL A 153 -17.60 17.04 -8.36
N CYS A 154 -16.43 17.67 -8.28
CA CYS A 154 -15.46 17.47 -7.20
C CYS A 154 -15.48 18.57 -6.11
N TYR A 155 -16.41 19.53 -6.12
CA TYR A 155 -16.25 20.75 -5.32
C TYR A 155 -17.49 21.22 -4.54
N GLU A 156 -17.32 21.40 -3.23
CA GLU A 156 -18.14 22.27 -2.37
C GLU A 156 -17.24 23.28 -1.63
N LYS A 157 -17.81 24.41 -1.20
CA LYS A 157 -17.10 25.64 -0.81
C LYS A 157 -16.55 25.61 0.65
N GLU A 158 -15.36 26.19 0.84
CA GLU A 158 -14.55 26.16 2.08
C GLU A 158 -15.04 27.02 3.28
N ASP A 159 -14.60 26.59 4.49
CA ASP A 159 -14.67 27.31 5.77
C ASP A 159 -13.48 28.28 5.96
N SER A 160 -13.71 29.39 6.66
CA SER A 160 -12.78 30.52 6.82
C SER A 160 -11.48 30.20 7.59
N ALA A 161 -11.49 29.24 8.50
CA ALA A 161 -10.34 28.91 9.35
C ALA A 161 -9.21 28.19 8.60
N SER A 162 -9.53 27.29 7.68
CA SER A 162 -8.54 26.59 6.86
C SER A 162 -7.77 27.54 5.95
N ARG A 163 -8.39 28.66 5.53
CA ARG A 163 -7.79 29.60 4.60
C ARG A 163 -6.57 30.34 5.16
N GLU A 164 -6.59 30.70 6.44
CA GLU A 164 -5.45 31.38 7.09
C GLU A 164 -4.26 30.43 7.25
N ILE A 165 -4.53 29.17 7.63
CA ILE A 165 -3.50 28.13 7.79
C ILE A 165 -2.88 27.80 6.43
N LEU A 166 -3.69 27.68 5.38
CA LEU A 166 -3.20 27.44 4.03
C LEU A 166 -2.30 28.59 3.55
N GLN A 167 -2.71 29.85 3.80
CA GLN A 167 -1.89 31.02 3.45
C GLN A 167 -0.55 31.05 4.18
N SER A 168 -0.50 30.73 5.47
CA SER A 168 0.77 30.71 6.20
C SER A 168 1.74 29.66 5.66
N HIS A 169 1.22 28.52 5.19
CA HIS A 169 2.03 27.44 4.63
C HIS A 169 2.41 27.67 3.16
N THR A 170 1.63 28.44 2.40
CA THR A 170 1.96 28.84 1.01
C THR A 170 3.34 29.47 0.90
N GLU A 171 3.75 30.29 1.87
CA GLU A 171 5.06 30.95 1.85
C GLU A 171 6.23 29.99 2.11
N LEU A 172 5.97 28.84 2.76
CA LEU A 172 6.99 27.84 3.11
C LEU A 172 7.30 26.89 1.95
N VAL A 173 6.35 26.72 1.03
CA VAL A 173 6.47 25.80 -0.09
C VAL A 173 7.35 26.37 -1.19
N LYS A 174 8.13 25.50 -1.84
CA LYS A 174 9.05 25.92 -2.92
C LYS A 174 8.41 25.86 -4.31
N SER A 175 7.54 24.89 -4.54
CA SER A 175 6.84 24.72 -5.82
C SER A 175 5.91 25.90 -6.13
N SER A 176 6.06 26.51 -7.31
CA SER A 176 5.13 27.54 -7.81
C SER A 176 3.71 27.00 -7.94
N ASP A 177 3.57 25.77 -8.42
CA ASP A 177 2.27 25.14 -8.64
C ASP A 177 1.51 24.99 -7.32
N LEU A 178 2.21 24.61 -6.25
CA LEU A 178 1.59 24.51 -4.93
C LEU A 178 1.26 25.88 -4.34
N LYS A 179 2.08 26.92 -4.61
CA LYS A 179 1.76 28.28 -4.16
C LYS A 179 0.47 28.79 -4.78
N ASP A 180 0.21 28.42 -6.03
CA ASP A 180 -1.00 28.80 -6.74
C ASP A 180 -2.23 28.00 -6.28
N LEU A 181 -2.05 26.76 -5.81
CA LEU A 181 -3.15 25.83 -5.45
C LEU A 181 -3.54 25.86 -3.97
N LEU A 182 -2.56 25.91 -3.06
CA LEU A 182 -2.80 25.80 -1.62
C LEU A 182 -3.79 26.83 -1.06
N PRO A 183 -3.78 28.11 -1.46
CA PRO A 183 -4.73 29.11 -0.93
C PRO A 183 -6.21 28.82 -1.18
N TYR A 184 -6.50 27.84 -2.04
CA TYR A 184 -7.85 27.41 -2.41
C TYR A 184 -8.21 26.01 -1.87
N GLY A 185 -7.36 25.42 -1.03
CA GLY A 185 -7.57 24.08 -0.48
C GLY A 185 -7.18 22.94 -1.41
N PHE A 186 -6.42 23.23 -2.49
CA PHE A 186 -5.93 22.23 -3.43
C PHE A 186 -4.44 21.97 -3.24
N ALA A 187 -4.02 20.71 -3.40
CA ALA A 187 -2.61 20.35 -3.43
C ALA A 187 -2.33 19.24 -4.45
N ILE A 188 -1.06 19.16 -4.86
CA ILE A 188 -0.53 18.05 -5.65
C ILE A 188 0.44 17.22 -4.83
N HIS A 189 0.50 15.92 -5.08
CA HIS A 189 1.49 15.03 -4.48
C HIS A 189 2.02 14.03 -5.50
N HIS A 190 3.33 14.03 -5.74
CA HIS A 190 4.00 13.04 -6.58
C HIS A 190 5.47 12.87 -6.16
N ALA A 191 6.09 11.77 -6.57
CA ALA A 191 7.47 11.42 -6.20
C ALA A 191 8.53 12.45 -6.65
N GLY A 192 8.22 13.27 -7.65
CA GLY A 192 9.10 14.33 -8.17
C GLY A 192 9.15 15.59 -7.30
N MET A 193 8.27 15.71 -6.29
CA MET A 193 8.28 16.87 -5.40
C MET A 193 9.41 16.81 -4.37
N VAL A 194 9.88 18.00 -4.00
CA VAL A 194 10.85 18.16 -2.91
C VAL A 194 10.26 17.58 -1.62
N ARG A 195 11.08 16.87 -0.83
CA ARG A 195 10.62 16.19 0.39
C ARG A 195 9.91 17.12 1.37
N ALA A 196 10.39 18.34 1.55
CA ALA A 196 9.77 19.32 2.44
C ALA A 196 8.33 19.68 2.00
N ASP A 197 8.14 19.95 0.71
CA ASP A 197 6.81 20.25 0.14
C ASP A 197 5.86 19.04 0.29
N ARG A 198 6.36 17.81 0.11
CA ARG A 198 5.55 16.60 0.34
C ARG A 198 5.08 16.47 1.78
N GLN A 199 5.95 16.73 2.75
CA GLN A 199 5.60 16.65 4.17
C GLN A 199 4.54 17.69 4.54
N ILE A 200 4.68 18.92 4.06
CA ILE A 200 3.69 19.99 4.28
C ILE A 200 2.33 19.59 3.70
N VAL A 201 2.29 19.06 2.47
CA VAL A 201 1.03 18.62 1.84
C VAL A 201 0.40 17.44 2.57
N GLU A 202 1.21 16.47 3.01
CA GLU A 202 0.74 15.31 3.79
C GLU A 202 0.11 15.75 5.13
N GLU A 203 0.75 16.67 5.85
CA GLU A 203 0.25 17.23 7.12
C GLU A 203 -1.05 18.03 6.91
N LEU A 204 -1.05 18.99 5.98
CA LEU A 204 -2.23 19.83 5.72
C LEU A 204 -3.44 19.02 5.23
N PHE A 205 -3.22 17.91 4.52
CA PHE A 205 -4.29 17.01 4.10
C PHE A 205 -4.80 16.14 5.26
N ALA A 206 -3.89 15.61 6.09
CA ALA A 206 -4.26 14.81 7.26
C ALA A 206 -5.07 15.63 8.28
N ASP A 207 -4.74 16.92 8.45
CA ASP A 207 -5.45 17.86 9.33
C ASP A 207 -6.75 18.42 8.72
N GLY A 208 -7.06 18.06 7.47
CA GLY A 208 -8.29 18.47 6.79
C GLY A 208 -8.30 19.91 6.31
N HIS A 209 -7.13 20.57 6.18
CA HIS A 209 -7.03 21.89 5.58
C HIS A 209 -7.04 21.83 4.06
N VAL A 210 -6.29 20.90 3.46
CA VAL A 210 -6.40 20.60 2.02
C VAL A 210 -7.64 19.74 1.80
N GLN A 211 -8.62 20.26 1.07
CA GLN A 211 -9.85 19.54 0.73
C GLN A 211 -9.66 18.57 -0.44
N VAL A 212 -8.81 18.93 -1.40
CA VAL A 212 -8.61 18.15 -2.62
C VAL A 212 -7.12 17.92 -2.85
N LEU A 213 -6.70 16.66 -2.70
CA LEU A 213 -5.35 16.20 -3.00
C LEU A 213 -5.32 15.44 -4.33
N VAL A 214 -4.59 15.97 -5.30
CA VAL A 214 -4.36 15.30 -6.60
C VAL A 214 -3.04 14.56 -6.56
N SER A 215 -3.05 13.27 -6.86
CA SER A 215 -1.82 12.47 -6.81
C SER A 215 -1.69 11.43 -7.92
N THR A 216 -0.45 11.00 -8.17
CA THR A 216 -0.13 9.86 -9.03
C THR A 216 -0.38 8.54 -8.31
N ALA A 217 -0.65 7.47 -9.08
CA ALA A 217 -0.94 6.13 -8.56
C ALA A 217 0.06 5.62 -7.51
N THR A 218 1.32 6.03 -7.61
CA THR A 218 2.39 5.68 -6.67
C THR A 218 2.12 6.10 -5.23
N LEU A 219 1.30 7.14 -4.99
CA LEU A 219 0.99 7.58 -3.62
C LEU A 219 0.15 6.56 -2.87
N ALA A 220 -0.78 5.90 -3.57
CA ALA A 220 -1.58 4.83 -2.98
C ALA A 220 -0.68 3.74 -2.38
N TRP A 221 0.53 3.52 -2.90
CA TRP A 221 1.42 2.46 -2.43
C TRP A 221 2.36 2.85 -1.29
N GLY A 222 2.49 4.14 -0.94
CA GLY A 222 3.59 4.63 -0.10
C GLY A 222 3.20 5.51 1.08
N VAL A 223 1.97 6.00 1.16
CA VAL A 223 1.52 6.89 2.23
C VAL A 223 0.10 6.52 2.66
N ASN A 224 -0.14 6.48 3.97
CA ASN A 224 -1.44 6.19 4.56
C ASN A 224 -2.10 7.52 4.99
N LEU A 225 -2.80 8.17 4.06
CA LEU A 225 -3.55 9.41 4.30
C LEU A 225 -5.06 9.13 4.45
N PRO A 226 -5.75 9.77 5.40
CA PRO A 226 -7.20 9.66 5.50
C PRO A 226 -7.87 10.46 4.38
N ALA A 227 -8.80 9.86 3.63
CA ALA A 227 -9.69 10.60 2.74
C ALA A 227 -11.08 9.98 2.76
N HIS A 228 -12.10 10.84 2.73
CA HIS A 228 -13.50 10.41 2.71
C HIS A 228 -13.92 9.92 1.31
N THR A 229 -13.44 10.59 0.26
CA THR A 229 -13.78 10.29 -1.13
C THR A 229 -12.50 10.14 -1.94
N VAL A 230 -12.39 9.04 -2.69
CA VAL A 230 -11.30 8.81 -3.65
C VAL A 230 -11.86 8.86 -5.06
N ILE A 231 -11.27 9.71 -5.90
CA ILE A 231 -11.67 9.86 -7.31
C ILE A 231 -10.53 9.38 -8.20
N ILE A 232 -10.78 8.30 -8.95
CA ILE A 232 -9.83 7.80 -9.95
C ILE A 232 -10.13 8.52 -11.28
N LYS A 233 -9.32 9.55 -11.57
CA LYS A 233 -9.44 10.36 -12.80
C LYS A 233 -8.77 9.64 -13.98
N GLY A 234 -9.57 8.85 -14.70
CA GLY A 234 -9.12 8.08 -15.86
C GLY A 234 -8.49 6.75 -15.46
N THR A 235 -8.67 5.73 -16.29
CA THR A 235 -8.25 4.34 -16.01
C THR A 235 -7.11 3.87 -16.89
N GLN A 236 -6.46 4.76 -17.65
CA GLN A 236 -5.40 4.38 -18.58
C GLN A 236 -4.03 4.77 -18.05
N ILE A 237 -3.10 3.82 -18.09
CA ILE A 237 -1.68 4.01 -17.77
C ILE A 237 -0.82 3.62 -18.97
N TYR A 238 0.32 4.29 -19.14
CA TYR A 238 1.28 3.89 -20.17
C TYR A 238 2.12 2.72 -19.66
N ASN A 239 2.11 1.61 -20.39
CA ASN A 239 2.96 0.44 -20.12
C ASN A 239 4.21 0.50 -21.01
N PRO A 240 5.41 0.76 -20.45
CA PRO A 240 6.64 0.87 -21.24
C PRO A 240 7.05 -0.45 -21.90
N GLU A 241 6.78 -1.59 -21.26
CA GLU A 241 7.12 -2.91 -21.79
C GLU A 241 6.30 -3.26 -23.04
N LYS A 242 5.03 -2.81 -23.07
CA LYS A 242 4.13 -3.00 -24.21
C LYS A 242 4.17 -1.84 -25.22
N GLY A 243 4.82 -0.72 -24.86
CA GLY A 243 4.83 0.50 -25.66
C GLY A 243 3.43 1.07 -25.94
N ALA A 244 2.48 0.84 -25.04
CA ALA A 244 1.06 1.13 -25.28
C ALA A 244 0.35 1.59 -24.00
N TRP A 245 -0.75 2.34 -24.19
CA TRP A 245 -1.69 2.63 -23.11
C TRP A 245 -2.49 1.38 -22.77
N THR A 246 -2.51 1.02 -21.49
CA THR A 246 -3.26 -0.11 -20.94
C THR A 246 -4.19 0.38 -19.85
N GLU A 247 -5.28 -0.35 -19.62
CA GLU A 247 -6.15 -0.07 -18.48
C GLU A 247 -5.44 -0.39 -17.15
N LEU A 248 -5.81 0.32 -16.09
CA LEU A 248 -5.44 0.05 -14.71
C LEU A 248 -5.90 -1.35 -14.36
N SER A 249 -5.04 -2.08 -13.65
CA SER A 249 -5.42 -3.39 -13.13
C SER A 249 -6.52 -3.21 -12.07
N PRO A 250 -7.42 -4.21 -11.88
CA PRO A 250 -8.37 -4.20 -10.77
C PRO A 250 -7.70 -4.02 -9.41
N LEU A 251 -6.45 -4.47 -9.29
CA LEU A 251 -5.63 -4.23 -8.11
C LEU A 251 -5.33 -2.75 -7.90
N ASP A 252 -4.79 -2.06 -8.91
CA ASP A 252 -4.39 -0.66 -8.74
C ASP A 252 -5.58 0.17 -8.28
N VAL A 253 -6.75 -0.13 -8.85
CA VAL A 253 -8.04 0.42 -8.42
C VAL A 253 -8.35 0.03 -6.97
N MET A 254 -8.23 -1.24 -6.60
CA MET A 254 -8.51 -1.71 -5.24
C MET A 254 -7.58 -1.09 -4.19
N GLN A 255 -6.30 -0.87 -4.51
CA GLN A 255 -5.32 -0.22 -3.64
C GLN A 255 -5.60 1.27 -3.50
N MET A 256 -5.90 1.93 -4.62
CA MET A 256 -6.37 3.31 -4.62
C MET A 256 -7.64 3.46 -3.77
N LEU A 257 -8.53 2.47 -3.70
CA LEU A 257 -9.73 2.53 -2.88
C LEU A 257 -9.54 2.08 -1.43
N GLY A 258 -8.56 1.20 -1.16
CA GLY A 258 -8.40 0.52 0.13
C GLY A 258 -7.52 1.24 1.15
N ARG A 259 -6.66 2.17 0.71
CA ARG A 259 -5.65 2.80 1.57
C ARG A 259 -5.98 4.20 2.06
N TRP A 260 -7.03 4.82 1.52
CA TRP A 260 -7.56 6.03 2.11
C TRP A 260 -8.51 5.64 3.21
N LYS A 261 -8.10 5.85 4.46
CA LYS A 261 -8.97 5.60 5.60
C LYS A 261 -10.11 6.60 5.53
N ALA A 262 -11.33 6.11 5.39
CA ALA A 262 -12.50 6.92 5.70
C ALA A 262 -12.33 7.41 7.15
N SER A 263 -12.18 8.72 7.31
CA SER A 263 -12.33 9.38 8.60
C SER A 263 -13.75 9.11 9.09
N VAL A 264 -13.86 8.54 10.30
CA VAL A 264 -15.14 8.31 10.98
C VAL A 264 -15.65 9.63 11.54
#